data_AF-A0A4R5TW65-F1
#
_entry.id   AF-A0A4R5TW65-F1
#
_cell.length_a   1.000
_cell.length_b   1.000
_cell.length_c   1.000
_cell.angle_alpha   90.00
_cell.angle_beta   90.00
_cell.angle_gamma   90.00
#
_symmetry.space_group_name_H-M   'P 1'
#
loop_
_entity.id
_entity.type
_entity.pdbx_description
1 polymer ?
#
loop_
_entity_poly.entity_id
_entity_poly.type
_entity_poly.pdbx_seq_one_letter_code
_entity_poly.pdbx_strand_id
1 'polypeptide(L)'
;MNTTGRKFTATEESTSKHPQDWGRAMAVAICRLGDMAREAGDDFEHEALLGEDLHLFVKETHDGVNITMSWTPKREAQKERVEEPVQPAG
;
A
#
# COMPACT_ATOMS: atom_id res chain seq x y z
N MET A 1 -6.83 11.54 14.80
CA MET A 1 -5.39 11.64 14.46
C MET A 1 -5.26 11.48 12.95
N ASN A 2 -4.79 12.51 12.22
CA ASN A 2 -4.52 12.40 10.79
C ASN A 2 -3.16 11.72 10.61
N THR A 3 -3.16 10.42 10.35
CA THR A 3 -2.02 9.69 9.82
C THR A 3 -1.78 10.13 8.37
N THR A 4 -1.05 11.23 8.17
CA THR A 4 -0.53 11.62 6.85
C THR A 4 0.66 10.73 6.48
N GLY A 5 0.41 9.41 6.42
CA GLY A 5 1.26 8.49 5.66
C GLY A 5 1.06 8.76 4.17
N ARG A 6 2.12 8.60 3.37
CA ARG A 6 2.03 8.73 1.91
C ARG A 6 1.07 7.66 1.39
N LYS A 7 -0.06 8.06 0.80
CA LYS A 7 -1.00 7.12 0.20
C LYS A 7 -0.49 6.69 -1.18
N PHE A 8 -0.40 5.39 -1.40
CA PHE A 8 -0.11 4.80 -2.71
C PHE A 8 -1.41 4.37 -3.37
N THR A 9 -1.50 4.52 -4.70
CA THR A 9 -2.71 4.19 -5.45
C THR A 9 -2.34 3.71 -6.85
N ALA A 10 -2.79 2.51 -7.21
CA ALA A 10 -2.62 1.91 -8.53
C ALA A 10 -3.99 1.64 -9.14
N THR A 11 -4.12 1.78 -10.47
CA THR A 11 -5.35 1.46 -11.19
C THR A 11 -5.05 0.61 -12.41
N GLU A 12 -5.76 -0.51 -12.53
CA GLU A 12 -5.69 -1.45 -13.65
C GLU A 12 -7.05 -1.66 -14.30
N GLU A 13 -7.05 -1.95 -15.59
CA GLU A 13 -8.25 -2.27 -16.35
C GLU A 13 -8.47 -3.78 -16.43
N SER A 14 -9.74 -4.20 -16.33
CA SER A 14 -10.19 -5.52 -16.74
C SER A 14 -11.29 -5.37 -17.78
N THR A 15 -11.19 -6.14 -18.87
CA THR A 15 -12.21 -6.19 -19.93
C THR A 15 -13.43 -7.06 -19.57
N SER A 16 -13.50 -7.54 -18.32
CA SER A 16 -14.62 -8.31 -17.80
C SER A 16 -15.27 -7.59 -16.62
N LYS A 17 -16.60 -7.63 -16.58
CA LYS A 17 -17.40 -7.16 -15.44
C LYS A 17 -17.59 -8.23 -14.36
N HIS A 18 -17.12 -9.46 -14.59
CA HIS A 18 -17.25 -10.55 -13.62
C HIS A 18 -16.09 -10.57 -12.63
N PRO A 19 -16.33 -10.53 -11.31
CA PRO A 19 -15.28 -10.48 -10.29
C PRO A 19 -14.21 -11.57 -10.38
N GLN A 20 -14.58 -12.76 -10.83
CA GLN A 20 -13.67 -13.90 -10.99
C GLN A 20 -12.56 -13.66 -12.03
N ASP A 21 -12.76 -12.72 -12.96
CA ASP A 21 -11.82 -12.43 -14.04
C ASP A 21 -10.85 -11.29 -13.68
N TRP A 22 -11.01 -10.69 -12.51
CA TRP A 22 -10.24 -9.51 -12.07
C TRP A 22 -8.87 -9.85 -11.51
N GLY A 23 -8.58 -11.14 -11.29
CA GLY A 23 -7.35 -11.59 -10.64
C GLY A 23 -6.07 -11.02 -11.27
N ARG A 24 -6.00 -10.94 -12.61
CA ARG A 24 -4.85 -10.36 -13.31
C ARG A 24 -4.68 -8.87 -13.02
N ALA A 25 -5.76 -8.09 -13.15
CA ALA A 25 -5.73 -6.65 -12.92
C ALA A 25 -5.41 -6.32 -11.46
N MET A 26 -5.97 -7.08 -10.51
CA MET A 26 -5.64 -6.97 -9.09
C MET A 26 -4.17 -7.30 -8.80
N ALA A 27 -3.64 -8.40 -9.35
CA ALA A 27 -2.24 -8.79 -9.16
C ALA A 27 -1.27 -7.70 -9.64
N VAL A 28 -1.53 -7.13 -10.82
CA VAL A 28 -0.72 -6.02 -11.36
C VAL A 28 -0.83 -4.77 -10.48
N ALA A 29 -2.03 -4.43 -10.00
CA ALA A 29 -2.23 -3.29 -9.11
C ALA A 29 -1.44 -3.45 -7.79
N ILE A 30 -1.41 -4.65 -7.21
CA ILE A 30 -0.63 -4.96 -6.00
C ILE A 30 0.87 -4.80 -6.24
N CYS A 31 1.41 -5.35 -7.34
CA CYS A 31 2.83 -5.17 -7.68
C CYS A 31 3.19 -3.68 -7.81
N ARG A 32 2.35 -2.90 -8.51
CA ARG A 32 2.56 -1.46 -8.66
C ARG A 32 2.54 -0.70 -7.33
N LEU A 33 1.71 -1.11 -6.37
CA LEU A 33 1.73 -0.53 -5.02
C LEU A 33 3.08 -0.78 -4.33
N GLY A 34 3.61 -2.00 -4.42
CA GLY A 34 4.93 -2.33 -3.87
C GLY A 34 6.06 -1.54 -4.53
N ASP A 35 6.05 -1.45 -5.86
CA ASP A 35 7.04 -0.68 -6.63
C ASP A 35 7.02 0.81 -6.25
N MET A 36 5.83 1.43 -6.18
CA MET A 36 5.69 2.84 -5.77
C MET A 36 6.18 3.08 -4.35
N ALA A 37 5.95 2.14 -3.43
CA ALA A 37 6.42 2.24 -2.05
C ALA A 37 7.95 2.10 -1.94
N ARG A 38 8.54 1.20 -2.72
CA ARG A 38 9.99 1.04 -2.83
C ARG A 38 10.67 2.28 -3.43
N GLU A 39 10.13 2.81 -4.53
CA GLU A 39 10.64 4.04 -5.18
C GLU A 39 10.53 5.26 -4.27
N ALA A 40 9.55 5.26 -3.38
CA ALA A 40 9.33 6.30 -2.38
C ALA A 40 10.42 6.41 -1.31
N GLY A 41 11.35 5.44 -1.24
CA GLY A 41 12.47 5.41 -0.31
C GLY A 41 12.11 4.94 1.10
N ASP A 42 10.91 4.39 1.30
CA ASP A 42 10.65 3.55 2.48
C ASP A 42 11.34 2.20 2.21
N ASP A 43 12.04 1.64 3.22
CA ASP A 43 12.54 0.25 3.17
C ASP A 43 11.33 -0.69 3.10
N PHE A 44 10.85 -0.88 1.87
CA PHE A 44 9.61 -1.57 1.60
C PHE A 44 9.91 -2.92 0.97
N GLU A 45 9.83 -3.96 1.79
CA GLU A 45 9.81 -5.36 1.36
C GLU A 45 8.43 -5.70 0.79
N HIS A 46 8.33 -6.67 -0.13
CA HIS A 46 7.03 -7.14 -0.66
C HIS A 46 6.07 -7.61 0.45
N GLU A 47 6.65 -8.05 1.57
CA GLU A 47 5.97 -8.51 2.77
C GLU A 47 5.25 -7.40 3.53
N ALA A 48 5.53 -6.12 3.24
CA ALA A 48 4.95 -5.01 3.98
C ALA A 48 3.49 -4.70 3.60
N LEU A 49 2.91 -5.45 2.64
CA LEU A 49 1.46 -5.49 2.43
C LEU A 49 0.78 -6.57 3.31
N LEU A 50 1.53 -7.47 3.95
CA LEU A 50 0.97 -8.51 4.79
C LEU A 50 0.43 -7.90 6.09
N GLY A 51 -0.84 -8.17 6.39
CA GLY A 51 -1.52 -7.62 7.57
C GLY A 51 -1.96 -6.16 7.43
N GLU A 52 -1.75 -5.56 6.26
CA GLU A 52 -2.20 -4.21 5.94
C GLU A 52 -3.60 -4.20 5.29
N ASP A 53 -4.36 -3.15 5.58
CA ASP A 53 -5.67 -2.94 4.98
C ASP A 53 -5.51 -2.31 3.58
N LEU A 54 -5.87 -3.08 2.56
CA LEU A 54 -5.93 -2.58 1.18
C LEU A 54 -7.35 -2.12 0.86
N HIS A 55 -7.48 -0.90 0.35
CA HIS A 55 -8.76 -0.38 -0.12
C HIS A 55 -8.90 -0.61 -1.62
N LEU A 56 -9.84 -1.47 -2.00
CA LEU A 56 -10.24 -1.73 -3.38
C LEU A 56 -11.45 -0.87 -3.76
N PHE A 57 -11.36 -0.17 -4.88
CA PHE A 57 -12.45 0.54 -5.52
C PHE A 57 -12.61 0.06 -6.96
N VAL A 58 -13.82 -0.36 -7.32
CA VAL A 58 -14.14 -0.83 -8.68
C VAL A 58 -15.09 0.16 -9.33
N LYS A 59 -14.74 0.63 -10.52
CA LYS A 59 -15.55 1.53 -11.32
C LYS A 59 -15.87 0.89 -12.66
N GLU A 60 -17.15 0.79 -13.00
CA GLU A 60 -17.58 0.32 -14.31
C GLU A 60 -17.09 1.23 -15.44
N THR A 61 -16.71 0.62 -16.56
CA THR A 61 -16.38 1.29 -17.82
C THR A 61 -17.28 0.74 -18.94
N HIS A 62 -17.16 1.31 -20.15
CA HIS A 62 -17.90 0.80 -21.32
C HIS A 62 -17.58 -0.68 -21.57
N ASP A 63 -16.29 -1.04 -21.54
CA ASP A 63 -15.79 -2.35 -21.96
C ASP A 63 -15.41 -3.29 -20.80
N GLY A 64 -15.70 -2.90 -19.56
CA GLY A 64 -15.33 -3.70 -18.39
C GLY A 64 -15.34 -2.90 -17.10
N VAL A 65 -14.22 -2.95 -16.37
CA VAL A 65 -14.04 -2.22 -15.11
C VAL A 65 -12.63 -1.65 -14.97
N ASN A 66 -12.52 -0.56 -14.23
CA ASN A 66 -11.28 -0.08 -13.64
C ASN A 66 -11.22 -0.53 -12.17
N ILE A 67 -10.12 -1.14 -11.81
CA ILE A 67 -9.80 -1.63 -10.48
C ILE A 67 -8.74 -0.71 -9.90
N THR A 68 -9.13 0.10 -8.93
CA THR A 68 -8.22 0.98 -8.20
C THR A 68 -7.92 0.37 -6.84
N MET A 69 -6.66 0.07 -6.55
CA MET A 69 -6.21 -0.34 -5.23
C MET A 69 -5.42 0.78 -4.59
N SER A 70 -5.65 1.01 -3.31
CA SER A 70 -4.93 2.02 -2.56
C SER A 70 -4.65 1.57 -1.14
N TRP A 71 -3.53 2.05 -0.61
CA TRP A 71 -3.07 1.71 0.72
C TRP A 71 -2.22 2.86 1.26
N THR A 72 -2.26 3.04 2.57
CA THR A 72 -1.45 4.02 3.28
C THR A 72 -0.61 3.23 4.29
N PRO A 73 0.72 3.19 4.13
CA PRO A 73 1.58 2.53 5.10
C PRO A 73 1.32 3.12 6.47
N LYS A 74 1.10 2.24 7.45
CA LYS A 74 1.23 2.61 8.84
C LYS A 74 2.69 2.95 9.05
N ARG A 75 3.05 4.23 8.95
CA ARG A 75 4.36 4.72 9.38
C ARG A 75 4.52 4.23 10.80
N GLU A 76 5.41 3.28 11.00
CA GLU A 76 5.68 2.81 12.34
C GLU A 76 6.21 4.01 13.13
N ALA A 77 5.58 4.28 14.27
CA ALA A 77 6.13 5.08 15.35
C ALA A 77 7.38 4.40 15.96
N GLN A 78 8.28 3.88 15.11
CA GLN A 78 9.45 3.07 15.43
C GLN A 78 10.75 3.83 15.14
N LYS A 79 10.77 5.15 15.38
CA LYS A 79 12.01 5.88 15.67
C LYS A 79 12.07 6.47 17.08
N GLU A 80 11.06 6.21 17.92
CA GLU A 80 11.00 6.76 19.28
C GLU A 80 11.04 5.63 20.34
N ARG A 81 12.13 4.87 20.32
CA ARG A 81 12.59 3.95 21.38
C ARG A 81 14.07 3.66 21.08
N VAL A 82 15.09 4.03 21.83
CA VAL A 82 15.25 4.58 23.19
C VAL A 82 16.62 5.27 23.17
N GLU A 83 16.70 6.61 23.30
CA GLU A 83 17.94 7.21 23.81
C GLU A 83 17.84 7.12 25.33
N GLU A 84 18.45 6.08 25.91
CA GLU A 84 18.59 5.96 27.35
C GLU A 84 19.59 7.05 27.80
N PRO A 85 19.24 7.96 28.72
CA PRO A 85 20.19 8.95 29.18
C PRO A 85 21.28 8.21 29.96
N VAL A 86 22.50 8.18 29.42
CA VAL A 86 23.67 7.69 30.15
C VAL A 86 23.88 8.60 31.37
N GLN A 87 23.47 8.11 32.54
CA GLN A 87 23.69 8.83 33.78
C GLN A 87 25.18 8.72 34.15
N PRO A 88 25.89 9.82 34.43
CA PRO A 88 27.27 9.74 34.88
C PRO A 88 27.30 9.18 36.30
N ALA A 89 28.00 8.07 36.51
CA ALA A 89 28.34 7.59 37.84
C ALA A 89 29.32 8.57 38.49
N GLY A 90 28.95 9.07 39.68
CA GLY A 90 29.81 9.86 40.55
C GLY A 90 30.81 9.04 41.33
#